data_AF-A0A967GQQ8-F1
#
_entry.id   AF-A0A967GQQ8-F1
#
_cell.length_a   1.000
_cell.length_b   1.000
_cell.length_c   1.000
_cell.angle_alpha   90.00
_cell.angle_beta   90.00
_cell.angle_gamma   90.00
#
_symmetry.space_group_name_H-M   'P 1'
#
loop_
_entity.id
_entity.type
_entity.pdbx_description
1 polymer ?
#
loop_
_entity_poly.entity_id
_entity_poly.type
_entity_poly.pdbx_seq_one_letter_code
_entity_poly.pdbx_strand_id
1 'polypeptide(L)'
;MRYLRITNKGELPKAALSLMGASTKRDDASKIGMFGTGAKYAIAALLREKVPVEIRTSETVEAGQWGGIDMAQTTLKSYRFKTVPVDMRGHLFDQIYLLEDSERKGTPLSFTTEMGGLGWTVEHALRELVSNALDEPEPAIKVVAGSDRSQHAGETAVYVGMTPAVADFWNSIDRWFLFRREPVASGDGWGVYSRWGPGVRVYRKGVLAYEDPSDSAY
;
A
#
# COMPACT_ATOMS: atom_id res chain seq x y z
N MET A 1 -9.97 15.80 9.50
CA MET A 1 -10.04 14.69 8.51
C MET A 1 -9.50 13.41 9.15
N ARG A 2 -10.05 12.24 8.82
CA ARG A 2 -9.55 10.92 9.28
C ARG A 2 -8.81 10.22 8.15
N TYR A 3 -7.90 9.32 8.49
CA TYR A 3 -7.13 8.53 7.53
C TYR A 3 -7.14 7.06 7.92
N LEU A 4 -7.12 6.16 6.93
CA LEU A 4 -6.63 4.81 7.11
C LEU A 4 -5.10 4.86 7.07
N ARG A 5 -4.46 4.53 8.18
CA ARG A 5 -3.01 4.48 8.34
C ARG A 5 -2.56 3.03 8.23
N ILE A 6 -1.71 2.74 7.25
CA ILE A 6 -1.09 1.45 7.01
C ILE A 6 0.40 1.61 7.27
N THR A 7 0.97 0.88 8.22
CA THR A 7 2.38 1.02 8.62
C THR A 7 3.09 -0.32 8.70
N ASN A 8 4.42 -0.26 8.62
CA ASN A 8 5.34 -1.35 8.92
C ASN A 8 6.69 -0.79 9.39
N LYS A 9 7.56 -1.66 9.89
CA LYS A 9 9.01 -1.42 9.99
C LYS A 9 9.63 -1.71 8.63
N GLY A 10 10.36 -0.75 8.11
CA GLY A 10 10.97 -0.80 6.79
C GLY A 10 10.96 0.58 6.14
N GLU A 11 12.09 0.96 5.55
CA GLU A 11 12.19 2.19 4.77
C GLU A 11 11.76 1.93 3.33
N LEU A 12 10.92 2.80 2.78
CA LEU A 12 10.53 2.77 1.39
C LEU A 12 11.56 3.55 0.56
N PRO A 13 12.37 2.90 -0.30
CA PRO A 13 13.25 3.63 -1.19
C PRO A 13 12.42 4.44 -2.20
N LYS A 14 12.78 5.71 -2.43
CA LYS A 14 12.10 6.60 -3.39
C LYS A 14 11.93 5.96 -4.78
N ALA A 15 12.91 5.17 -5.21
CA ALA A 15 12.87 4.44 -6.48
C ALA A 15 11.69 3.47 -6.59
N ALA A 16 11.17 2.92 -5.48
CA ALA A 16 9.98 2.05 -5.51
C ALA A 16 8.72 2.78 -6.03
N LEU A 17 8.66 4.11 -5.89
CA LEU A 17 7.55 4.94 -6.35
C LEU A 17 7.66 5.31 -7.84
N SER A 18 8.86 5.31 -8.42
CA SER A 18 9.10 5.78 -9.79
C SER A 18 9.52 4.68 -10.76
N LEU A 19 10.31 3.70 -10.31
CA LEU A 19 10.91 2.68 -11.16
C LEU A 19 9.92 1.53 -11.43
N MET A 20 9.50 1.40 -12.68
CA MET A 20 8.57 0.36 -13.13
C MET A 20 9.29 -0.98 -13.31
N GLY A 21 8.63 -2.09 -12.99
CA GLY A 21 9.12 -3.45 -13.22
C GLY A 21 10.20 -3.94 -12.26
N ALA A 22 10.75 -3.07 -11.39
CA ALA A 22 11.71 -3.45 -10.36
C ALA A 22 11.01 -4.09 -9.16
N SER A 23 11.38 -5.33 -8.82
CA SER A 23 10.89 -6.04 -7.64
C SER A 23 12.04 -6.81 -7.03
N THR A 24 12.31 -6.57 -5.76
CA THR A 24 13.30 -7.33 -4.95
C THR A 24 12.70 -8.59 -4.33
N LYS A 25 11.40 -8.84 -4.55
CA LYS A 25 10.61 -9.88 -3.87
C LYS A 25 10.29 -11.09 -4.76
N ARG A 26 10.79 -11.15 -6.00
CA ARG A 26 10.41 -12.18 -6.99
C ARG A 26 10.81 -13.60 -6.59
N ASP A 27 11.97 -13.75 -5.96
CA ASP A 27 12.52 -15.05 -5.57
C ASP A 27 12.21 -15.40 -4.11
N ASP A 28 11.48 -14.54 -3.39
CA ASP A 28 11.13 -14.75 -1.99
C ASP A 28 9.69 -15.27 -1.86
N ALA A 29 9.58 -16.60 -1.74
CA ALA A 29 8.31 -17.27 -1.53
C ALA A 29 7.61 -16.90 -0.21
N SER A 30 8.25 -16.16 0.71
CA SER A 30 7.66 -15.64 1.95
C SER A 30 6.85 -14.34 1.74
N LYS A 31 7.08 -13.62 0.64
CA LYS A 31 6.38 -12.37 0.33
C LYS A 31 5.03 -12.59 -0.38
N ILE A 32 4.13 -11.62 -0.24
CA ILE A 32 2.79 -11.54 -0.83
C ILE A 32 2.88 -10.74 -2.13
N GLY A 33 3.58 -9.61 -2.13
CA GLY A 33 3.77 -8.74 -3.30
C GLY A 33 4.95 -9.18 -4.18
N MET A 34 4.69 -9.45 -5.47
CA MET A 34 5.70 -10.03 -6.39
C MET A 34 6.10 -9.11 -7.56
N PHE A 35 5.22 -8.21 -8.00
CA PHE A 35 5.32 -7.60 -9.33
C PHE A 35 6.07 -6.25 -9.41
N GLY A 36 6.37 -5.59 -8.29
CA GLY A 36 7.15 -4.33 -8.29
C GLY A 36 6.42 -3.10 -8.86
N THR A 37 5.19 -3.28 -9.33
CA THR A 37 4.36 -2.22 -9.91
C THR A 37 3.07 -1.98 -9.15
N GLY A 38 2.67 -2.87 -8.22
CA GLY A 38 1.38 -2.79 -7.54
C GLY A 38 1.16 -1.47 -6.79
N ALA A 39 2.17 -0.95 -6.09
CA ALA A 39 2.09 0.37 -5.46
C ALA A 39 1.75 1.51 -6.44
N LYS A 40 2.23 1.43 -7.69
CA LYS A 40 1.97 2.44 -8.73
C LYS A 40 0.53 2.34 -9.23
N TYR A 41 0.04 1.12 -9.44
CA TYR A 41 -1.37 0.86 -9.73
C TYR A 41 -2.28 1.37 -8.59
N ALA A 42 -1.89 1.14 -7.33
CA ALA A 42 -2.63 1.62 -6.17
C ALA A 42 -2.68 3.16 -6.15
N ILE A 43 -1.54 3.84 -6.32
CA ILE A 43 -1.49 5.31 -6.39
C ILE A 43 -2.35 5.84 -7.54
N ALA A 44 -2.24 5.25 -8.73
CA ALA A 44 -3.02 5.68 -9.90
C ALA A 44 -4.54 5.53 -9.67
N ALA A 45 -4.97 4.39 -9.13
CA ALA A 45 -6.38 4.14 -8.83
C ALA A 45 -6.91 5.10 -7.74
N LEU A 46 -6.14 5.35 -6.67
CA LEU A 46 -6.54 6.30 -5.62
C LEU A 46 -6.67 7.72 -6.17
N LEU A 47 -5.72 8.18 -7.00
CA LEU A 47 -5.76 9.51 -7.60
C LEU A 47 -6.90 9.67 -8.61
N ARG A 48 -7.17 8.64 -9.42
CA ARG A 48 -8.31 8.58 -10.35
C ARG A 48 -9.64 8.78 -9.62
N GLU A 49 -9.78 8.12 -8.46
CA GLU A 49 -10.96 8.20 -7.60
C GLU A 49 -10.92 9.38 -6.61
N LYS A 50 -9.98 10.31 -6.78
CA LYS A 50 -9.80 11.51 -5.95
C LYS A 50 -9.66 11.19 -4.45
N VAL A 51 -9.10 10.03 -4.12
CA VAL A 51 -8.78 9.62 -2.75
C VAL A 51 -7.41 10.16 -2.37
N PRO A 52 -7.30 11.05 -1.35
CA PRO A 52 -6.01 11.58 -0.94
C PRO A 52 -5.09 10.48 -0.42
N VAL A 53 -3.84 10.47 -0.87
CA VAL A 53 -2.81 9.55 -0.39
C VAL A 53 -1.50 10.28 -0.12
N GLU A 54 -0.88 9.98 1.02
CA GLU A 54 0.45 10.46 1.38
C GLU A 54 1.24 9.29 1.97
N ILE A 55 2.50 9.15 1.57
CA ILE A 55 3.41 8.13 2.10
C ILE A 55 4.47 8.87 2.90
N ARG A 56 4.77 8.38 4.10
CA ARG A 56 5.87 8.88 4.92
C ARG A 56 6.84 7.74 5.17
N THR A 57 8.13 7.95 4.90
CA THR A 57 9.21 7.00 5.22
C THR A 57 10.42 7.75 5.78
N SER A 58 11.34 7.07 6.45
CA SER A 58 12.67 7.64 6.63
C SER A 58 13.59 7.22 5.47
N GLU A 59 14.66 7.98 5.32
CA GLU A 59 15.80 7.66 4.48
C GLU A 59 17.05 7.74 5.36
N THR A 60 17.71 6.60 5.54
CA THR A 60 18.98 6.52 6.26
C THR A 60 20.12 6.44 5.24
N VAL A 61 21.03 7.42 5.31
CA VAL A 61 22.26 7.45 4.49
C VAL A 61 23.48 7.27 5.37
N GLU A 62 24.43 6.47 4.90
CA GLU A 62 25.75 6.35 5.52
C GLU A 62 26.48 7.69 5.42
N ALA A 63 26.90 8.22 6.56
CA ALA A 63 27.57 9.51 6.71
C ALA A 63 29.09 9.36 6.94
N GLY A 64 29.64 8.18 6.65
CA GLY A 64 31.06 7.83 6.84
C GLY A 64 31.36 7.23 8.21
N GLN A 65 32.64 7.21 8.59
CA GLN A 65 33.12 6.70 9.87
C GLN A 65 33.81 7.79 10.69
N TRP A 66 33.49 7.89 11.99
CA TRP A 66 34.26 8.69 12.95
C TRP A 66 34.82 7.76 14.03
N GLY A 67 36.16 7.69 14.13
CA GLY A 67 36.82 6.91 15.19
C GLY A 67 36.50 5.42 15.15
N GLY A 68 36.21 4.86 13.96
CA GLY A 68 35.82 3.46 13.77
C GLY A 68 34.35 3.16 14.03
N ILE A 69 33.51 4.17 14.24
CA ILE A 69 32.06 4.03 14.39
C ILE A 69 31.38 4.49 13.09
N ASP A 70 30.54 3.63 12.53
CA ASP A 70 29.69 3.97 11.39
C ASP A 70 28.67 5.04 11.79
N MET A 71 28.73 6.16 11.08
CA MET A 71 27.79 7.25 11.24
C MET A 71 26.67 7.07 10.22
N ALA A 72 25.43 7.16 10.67
CA ALA A 72 24.27 7.19 9.81
C ALA A 72 23.47 8.46 10.07
N GLN A 73 22.99 9.09 9.00
CA GLN A 73 22.07 10.19 9.08
C GLN A 73 20.70 9.72 8.59
N THR A 74 19.72 9.76 9.48
CA THR A 74 18.33 9.44 9.14
C THR A 74 17.52 10.72 8.98
N THR A 75 16.83 10.84 7.85
CA THR A 75 15.90 11.95 7.58
C THR A 75 14.49 11.43 7.39
N LEU A 76 13.49 12.16 7.86
CA LEU A 76 12.10 11.84 7.59
C LEU A 76 11.69 12.45 6.26
N LYS A 77 10.98 11.67 5.45
CA LYS A 77 10.49 12.01 4.11
C LYS A 77 8.99 11.87 4.04
N SER A 78 8.34 12.82 3.36
CA SER A 78 6.93 12.76 2.97
C SER A 78 6.79 12.80 1.45
N TYR A 79 5.96 11.92 0.92
CA TYR A 79 5.64 11.81 -0.49
C TYR A 79 4.14 12.03 -0.69
N ARG A 80 3.81 13.06 -1.46
CA ARG A 80 2.45 13.38 -1.91
C ARG A 80 2.38 13.31 -3.42
N PHE A 81 1.18 13.34 -3.96
CA PHE A 81 0.96 13.19 -5.39
C PHE A 81 -0.01 14.26 -5.91
N LYS A 82 0.22 14.68 -7.16
CA LYS A 82 -0.72 15.51 -7.92
C LYS A 82 -0.80 15.01 -9.36
N THR A 83 -1.80 15.46 -10.09
CA THR A 83 -1.95 15.19 -11.52
C THR A 83 -1.75 16.46 -12.34
N VAL A 84 -1.19 16.31 -13.54
CA VAL A 84 -1.04 17.38 -14.54
C VAL A 84 -1.49 16.82 -15.89
N PRO A 85 -2.43 17.49 -16.60
CA PRO A 85 -2.83 17.06 -17.93
C PRO A 85 -1.67 17.13 -18.92
N VAL A 86 -1.49 16.06 -19.70
CA VAL A 86 -0.53 15.94 -20.80
C VAL A 86 -1.28 15.55 -22.07
N ASP A 87 -1.04 16.27 -23.16
CA ASP A 87 -1.51 15.88 -24.48
C ASP A 87 -0.61 14.77 -25.05
N MET A 88 -1.24 13.68 -25.48
CA MET A 88 -0.59 12.68 -26.31
C MET A 88 -1.47 12.42 -27.53
N ARG A 89 -1.08 13.03 -28.67
CA ARG A 89 -1.76 12.89 -29.96
C ARG A 89 -3.22 13.37 -29.93
N GLY A 90 -3.49 14.50 -29.26
CA GLY A 90 -4.83 15.08 -29.16
C GLY A 90 -5.71 14.46 -28.06
N HIS A 91 -5.17 13.54 -27.27
CA HIS A 91 -5.84 12.98 -26.10
C HIS A 91 -5.16 13.46 -24.83
N LEU A 92 -5.94 13.98 -23.88
CA LEU A 92 -5.43 14.41 -22.59
C LEU A 92 -5.35 13.24 -21.61
N PHE A 93 -4.22 13.13 -20.92
CA PHE A 93 -4.00 12.16 -19.85
C PHE A 93 -3.52 12.88 -18.59
N ASP A 94 -4.00 12.46 -17.43
CA ASP A 94 -3.56 13.00 -16.15
C ASP A 94 -2.27 12.31 -15.70
N GLN A 95 -1.12 12.91 -16.04
CA GLN A 95 0.19 12.41 -15.61
C GLN A 95 0.39 12.65 -14.11
N ILE A 96 0.91 11.65 -13.41
CA ILE A 96 1.12 11.72 -11.96
C ILE A 96 2.48 12.34 -11.68
N TYR A 97 2.54 13.26 -10.71
CA TYR A 97 3.75 13.90 -10.21
C TYR A 97 3.95 13.55 -8.74
N LEU A 98 5.19 13.19 -8.39
CA LEU A 98 5.64 12.98 -7.02
C LEU A 98 6.09 14.31 -6.40
N LEU A 99 5.52 14.67 -5.26
CA LEU A 99 5.89 15.82 -4.45
C LEU A 99 6.64 15.32 -3.21
N GLU A 100 7.91 15.69 -3.07
CA GLU A 100 8.71 15.35 -1.90
C GLU A 100 8.68 16.49 -0.88
N ASP A 101 8.42 16.15 0.37
CA ASP A 101 8.35 17.07 1.51
C ASP A 101 7.50 18.32 1.20
N SER A 102 8.12 19.50 1.23
CA SER A 102 7.46 20.79 0.98
C SER A 102 7.49 21.23 -0.49
N GLU A 103 8.03 20.42 -1.40
CA GLU A 103 8.13 20.76 -2.81
C GLU A 103 6.75 20.95 -3.45
N ARG A 104 6.61 22.01 -4.25
CA ARG A 104 5.39 22.33 -5.01
C ARG A 104 5.43 21.90 -6.47
N LYS A 105 6.63 21.89 -7.07
CA LYS A 105 6.80 21.58 -8.50
C LYS A 105 6.57 20.09 -8.75
N GLY A 106 7.22 19.23 -7.95
CA GLY A 106 7.16 17.79 -8.07
C GLY A 106 7.93 17.26 -9.28
N THR A 107 8.23 15.96 -9.25
CA THR A 107 8.88 15.23 -10.33
C THR A 107 7.84 14.41 -11.10
N PRO A 108 7.75 14.51 -12.44
CA PRO A 108 6.82 13.70 -13.21
C PRO A 108 7.19 12.22 -13.09
N LEU A 109 6.17 11.37 -12.90
CA LEU A 109 6.32 9.92 -12.95
C LEU A 109 6.00 9.41 -14.36
N SER A 110 6.48 8.21 -14.68
CA SER A 110 6.33 7.58 -15.99
C SER A 110 4.95 6.95 -16.23
N PHE A 111 3.97 7.24 -15.37
CA PHE A 111 2.62 6.68 -15.45
C PHE A 111 1.55 7.74 -15.14
N THR A 112 0.34 7.47 -15.60
CA THR A 112 -0.83 8.34 -15.49
C THR A 112 -1.89 7.69 -14.59
N THR A 113 -2.97 8.41 -14.31
CA THR A 113 -4.16 7.84 -13.65
C THR A 113 -4.84 6.75 -14.47
N GLU A 114 -4.53 6.56 -15.75
CA GLU A 114 -5.05 5.45 -16.58
C GLU A 114 -4.40 4.10 -16.24
N MET A 115 -3.30 4.08 -15.50
CA MET A 115 -2.67 2.84 -15.06
C MET A 115 -3.67 2.00 -14.24
N GLY A 116 -3.96 0.79 -14.73
CA GLY A 116 -4.97 -0.09 -14.13
C GLY A 116 -6.42 0.33 -14.38
N GLY A 117 -6.70 1.22 -15.33
CA GLY A 117 -8.06 1.71 -15.65
C GLY A 117 -9.07 0.61 -15.97
N LEU A 118 -8.60 -0.54 -16.48
CA LEU A 118 -9.43 -1.67 -16.86
C LEU A 118 -9.85 -2.61 -15.70
N GLY A 119 -9.59 -2.26 -14.44
CA GLY A 119 -10.06 -3.10 -13.33
C GLY A 119 -9.58 -2.75 -11.92
N TRP A 120 -8.62 -1.84 -11.78
CA TRP A 120 -8.20 -1.40 -10.45
C TRP A 120 -9.23 -0.43 -9.86
N THR A 121 -9.69 -0.78 -8.66
CA THR A 121 -10.62 0.00 -7.85
C THR A 121 -9.88 0.52 -6.61
N VAL A 122 -10.53 1.37 -5.81
CA VAL A 122 -10.03 1.77 -4.48
C VAL A 122 -9.75 0.54 -3.62
N GLU A 123 -10.62 -0.47 -3.68
CA GLU A 123 -10.45 -1.71 -2.93
C GLU A 123 -9.18 -2.48 -3.36
N HIS A 124 -8.94 -2.64 -4.65
CA HIS A 124 -7.70 -3.25 -5.16
C HIS A 124 -6.46 -2.47 -4.73
N ALA A 125 -6.52 -1.13 -4.77
CA ALA A 125 -5.45 -0.26 -4.30
C ALA A 125 -5.16 -0.45 -2.81
N LEU A 126 -6.19 -0.48 -1.97
CA LEU A 126 -6.04 -0.66 -0.53
C LEU A 126 -5.53 -2.07 -0.19
N ARG A 127 -6.03 -3.11 -0.87
CA ARG A 127 -5.53 -4.49 -0.69
C ARG A 127 -4.04 -4.57 -0.96
N GLU A 128 -3.58 -3.98 -2.07
CA GLU A 128 -2.16 -3.93 -2.43
C GLU A 128 -1.32 -3.21 -1.37
N LEU A 129 -1.77 -2.04 -0.89
CA LEU A 129 -1.04 -1.29 0.13
C LEU A 129 -0.96 -2.04 1.46
N VAL A 130 -2.05 -2.69 1.89
CA VAL A 130 -2.08 -3.52 3.10
C VAL A 130 -1.19 -4.75 2.94
N SER A 131 -1.27 -5.45 1.81
CA SER A 131 -0.41 -6.61 1.53
C SER A 131 1.07 -6.24 1.52
N ASN A 132 1.44 -5.10 0.93
CA ASN A 132 2.81 -4.60 0.99
C ASN A 132 3.27 -4.32 2.42
N ALA A 133 2.38 -3.88 3.30
CA ALA A 133 2.72 -3.69 4.70
C ALA A 133 2.88 -5.01 5.46
N LEU A 134 1.97 -5.97 5.23
CA LEU A 134 2.00 -7.30 5.85
C LEU A 134 3.25 -8.12 5.48
N ASP A 135 3.90 -7.79 4.36
CA ASP A 135 5.16 -8.39 3.95
C ASP A 135 6.37 -7.92 4.76
N GLU A 136 6.25 -6.81 5.49
CA GLU A 136 7.31 -6.20 6.26
C GLU A 136 7.08 -6.41 7.78
N PRO A 137 8.13 -6.31 8.61
CA PRO A 137 7.99 -6.52 10.05
C PRO A 137 7.04 -5.53 10.72
N GLU A 138 6.40 -5.97 11.81
CA GLU A 138 5.48 -5.16 12.64
C GLU A 138 4.42 -4.37 11.84
N PRO A 139 3.62 -5.02 10.97
CA PRO A 139 2.59 -4.32 10.22
C PRO A 139 1.47 -3.86 11.16
N ALA A 140 0.94 -2.67 10.92
CA ALA A 140 -0.24 -2.17 11.64
C ALA A 140 -1.16 -1.37 10.71
N ILE A 141 -2.46 -1.65 10.81
CA ILE A 141 -3.50 -0.97 10.04
C ILE A 141 -4.54 -0.42 11.01
N LYS A 142 -4.71 0.90 11.02
CA LYS A 142 -5.65 1.58 11.94
C LYS A 142 -6.24 2.85 11.36
N VAL A 143 -7.40 3.26 11.85
CA VAL A 143 -7.97 4.58 11.54
C VAL A 143 -7.40 5.60 12.51
N VAL A 144 -6.88 6.71 11.99
CA VAL A 144 -6.28 7.79 12.79
C VAL A 144 -6.90 9.15 12.47
N ALA A 145 -6.84 10.06 13.43
CA ALA A 145 -7.16 11.46 13.20
C ALA A 145 -6.04 12.14 12.39
N GLY A 146 -6.36 13.19 11.63
CA GLY A 146 -5.36 13.93 10.85
C GLY A 146 -4.28 14.64 11.68
N SER A 147 -4.53 14.87 12.97
CA SER A 147 -3.52 15.34 13.93
C SER A 147 -2.58 14.23 14.41
N ASP A 148 -2.98 12.96 14.30
CA ASP A 148 -2.20 11.79 14.73
C ASP A 148 -1.50 11.15 13.52
N ARG A 149 -0.55 11.90 12.96
CA ARG A 149 0.25 11.48 11.81
C ARG A 149 1.72 11.34 12.18
N SER A 150 1.99 10.65 13.28
CA SER A 150 3.35 10.39 13.73
C SER A 150 4.09 9.45 12.77
N GLN A 151 5.39 9.68 12.69
CA GLN A 151 6.32 8.89 11.92
C GLN A 151 7.58 8.68 12.74
N HIS A 152 8.12 7.46 12.70
CA HIS A 152 9.38 7.12 13.34
C HIS A 152 10.41 6.73 12.28
N ALA A 153 11.69 6.86 12.64
CA ALA A 153 12.79 6.35 11.83
C ALA A 153 12.69 4.83 11.67
N GLY A 154 13.05 4.33 10.49
CA GLY A 154 12.97 2.92 10.12
C GLY A 154 11.55 2.43 9.83
N GLU A 155 10.59 3.33 9.61
CA GLU A 155 9.19 2.97 9.34
C GLU A 155 8.67 3.60 8.05
N THR A 156 7.77 2.87 7.39
CA THR A 156 6.92 3.38 6.33
C THR A 156 5.48 3.48 6.83
N ALA A 157 4.84 4.61 6.56
CA ALA A 157 3.45 4.88 6.88
C ALA A 157 2.70 5.46 5.68
N VAL A 158 1.70 4.73 5.18
CA VAL A 158 0.79 5.18 4.14
C VAL A 158 -0.48 5.71 4.78
N TYR A 159 -0.85 6.95 4.45
CA TYR A 159 -2.04 7.63 4.91
C TYR A 159 -3.02 7.77 3.74
N VAL A 160 -4.13 7.07 3.79
CA VAL A 160 -5.21 7.15 2.79
C VAL A 160 -6.40 7.89 3.40
N GLY A 161 -6.88 8.94 2.75
CA GLY A 161 -7.99 9.75 3.22
C GLY A 161 -9.27 8.92 3.38
N MET A 162 -9.97 9.08 4.50
CA MET A 162 -11.17 8.29 4.81
C MET A 162 -12.40 8.75 4.01
N THR A 163 -12.46 8.39 2.72
CA THR A 163 -13.63 8.53 1.85
C THR A 163 -14.63 7.39 2.11
N PRO A 164 -15.88 7.46 1.59
CA PRO A 164 -16.83 6.35 1.73
C PRO A 164 -16.28 4.99 1.25
N ALA A 165 -15.65 4.93 0.08
CA ALA A 165 -15.04 3.71 -0.44
C ALA A 165 -13.94 3.14 0.47
N VAL A 166 -13.14 4.00 1.11
CA VAL A 166 -12.10 3.58 2.07
C VAL A 166 -12.73 3.08 3.37
N ALA A 167 -13.83 3.71 3.82
CA ALA A 167 -14.57 3.28 4.98
C ALA A 167 -15.25 1.92 4.75
N ASP A 168 -15.83 1.70 3.57
CA ASP A 168 -16.45 0.43 3.18
C ASP A 168 -15.42 -0.70 3.16
N PHE A 169 -14.23 -0.44 2.60
CA PHE A 169 -13.11 -1.38 2.68
C PHE A 169 -12.71 -1.68 4.13
N TRP A 170 -12.55 -0.65 4.98
CA TRP A 170 -12.16 -0.85 6.38
C TRP A 170 -13.19 -1.66 7.17
N ASN A 171 -14.48 -1.38 6.97
CA ASN A 171 -15.57 -2.11 7.60
C ASN A 171 -15.65 -3.58 7.13
N SER A 172 -15.12 -3.88 5.95
CA SER A 172 -15.08 -5.22 5.36
C SER A 172 -13.68 -5.84 5.30
N ILE A 173 -12.68 -5.29 6.02
CA ILE A 173 -11.28 -5.71 5.86
C ILE A 173 -11.04 -7.18 6.25
N ASP A 174 -11.86 -7.74 7.14
CA ASP A 174 -11.83 -9.15 7.53
C ASP A 174 -12.37 -10.12 6.45
N ARG A 175 -13.04 -9.59 5.42
CA ARG A 175 -13.31 -10.32 4.17
C ARG A 175 -12.01 -10.60 3.43
N TRP A 176 -11.12 -9.60 3.39
CA TRP A 176 -9.91 -9.60 2.57
C TRP A 176 -8.72 -10.21 3.30
N PHE A 177 -8.68 -10.07 4.63
CA PHE A 177 -7.54 -10.45 5.44
C PHE A 177 -7.95 -11.20 6.70
N LEU A 178 -7.05 -12.07 7.17
CA LEU A 178 -7.27 -12.86 8.37
C LEU A 178 -6.57 -12.31 9.63
N PHE A 179 -5.79 -11.22 9.54
CA PHE A 179 -4.97 -10.75 10.66
C PHE A 179 -5.73 -10.18 11.87
N ARG A 180 -7.06 -10.02 11.80
CA ARG A 180 -7.92 -9.71 12.96
C ARG A 180 -8.87 -10.86 13.32
N ARG A 181 -8.63 -12.04 12.74
CA ARG A 181 -9.51 -13.20 12.83
C ARG A 181 -8.74 -14.36 13.41
N GLU A 182 -9.39 -15.09 14.31
CA GLU A 182 -8.83 -16.30 14.89
C GLU A 182 -9.38 -17.54 14.17
N PRO A 183 -8.54 -18.56 13.92
CA PRO A 183 -9.01 -19.83 13.36
C PRO A 183 -9.86 -20.58 14.39
N VAL A 184 -10.90 -21.26 13.92
CA VAL A 184 -11.70 -22.20 14.73
C VAL A 184 -11.00 -23.55 14.89
N ALA A 185 -10.14 -23.89 13.93
CA ALA A 185 -9.26 -25.04 13.96
C ALA A 185 -8.03 -24.74 13.11
N SER A 186 -6.86 -25.24 13.51
CA SER A 186 -5.62 -25.05 12.77
C SER A 186 -4.71 -26.27 12.90
N GLY A 187 -3.78 -26.39 11.97
CA GLY A 187 -2.71 -27.38 11.97
C GLY A 187 -1.47 -26.81 11.30
N ASP A 188 -0.51 -27.68 10.97
CA ASP A 188 0.70 -27.24 10.30
C ASP A 188 0.39 -26.73 8.88
N GLY A 189 0.57 -25.44 8.66
CA GLY A 189 0.36 -24.77 7.37
C GLY A 189 -1.11 -24.50 6.97
N TRP A 190 -2.11 -24.76 7.83
CA TRP A 190 -3.52 -24.50 7.51
C TRP A 190 -4.34 -24.00 8.72
N GLY A 191 -5.41 -23.26 8.41
CA GLY A 191 -6.40 -22.81 9.39
C GLY A 191 -7.79 -22.75 8.76
N VAL A 192 -8.78 -23.20 9.52
CA VAL A 192 -10.20 -23.06 9.21
C VAL A 192 -10.74 -21.91 10.05
N TYR A 193 -11.50 -21.02 9.42
CA TYR A 193 -12.05 -19.82 10.06
C TYR A 193 -13.57 -19.86 9.95
N SER A 194 -14.25 -19.21 10.90
CA SER A 194 -15.69 -18.97 10.76
C SER A 194 -15.98 -18.29 9.43
N ARG A 195 -17.14 -18.54 8.82
CA ARG A 195 -17.50 -17.83 7.58
C ARG A 195 -17.62 -16.32 7.83
N TRP A 196 -17.11 -15.49 6.92
CA TRP A 196 -17.34 -14.04 6.94
C TRP A 196 -18.72 -13.67 6.38
N GLY A 197 -19.16 -14.41 5.36
CA GLY A 197 -20.45 -14.26 4.68
C GLY A 197 -20.78 -15.54 3.91
N PRO A 198 -21.75 -15.50 2.98
CA PRO A 198 -22.09 -16.65 2.15
C PRO A 198 -20.89 -17.10 1.30
N GLY A 199 -20.94 -18.38 0.91
CA GLY A 199 -19.98 -19.03 0.01
C GLY A 199 -18.61 -19.34 0.60
N VAL A 200 -17.67 -19.68 -0.29
CA VAL A 200 -16.34 -20.20 0.05
C VAL A 200 -15.27 -19.13 -0.18
N ARG A 201 -14.33 -19.02 0.75
CA ARG A 201 -13.17 -18.15 0.65
C ARG A 201 -11.90 -18.92 0.97
N VAL A 202 -10.92 -18.82 0.09
CA VAL A 202 -9.59 -19.39 0.30
C VAL A 202 -8.60 -18.26 0.46
N TYR A 203 -7.84 -18.32 1.55
CA TYR A 203 -6.82 -17.34 1.89
C TYR A 203 -5.45 -18.01 1.73
N ARG A 204 -4.50 -17.28 1.16
CA ARG A 204 -3.09 -17.65 1.13
C ARG A 204 -2.32 -16.65 1.97
N LYS A 205 -1.63 -17.13 3.01
CA LYS A 205 -0.90 -16.29 3.98
C LYS A 205 -1.77 -15.17 4.57
N GLY A 206 -3.02 -15.51 4.91
CA GLY A 206 -3.95 -14.55 5.49
C GLY A 206 -4.52 -13.51 4.52
N VAL A 207 -4.27 -13.61 3.21
CA VAL A 207 -4.84 -12.71 2.19
C VAL A 207 -5.78 -13.49 1.26
N LEU A 208 -6.95 -12.94 0.96
CA LEU A 208 -7.94 -13.58 0.09
C LEU A 208 -7.35 -13.82 -1.31
N ALA A 209 -7.31 -15.10 -1.70
CA ALA A 209 -6.79 -15.56 -2.98
C ALA A 209 -7.91 -16.06 -3.91
N TYR A 210 -9.00 -16.56 -3.35
CA TYR A 210 -10.17 -17.03 -4.10
C TYR A 210 -11.44 -16.80 -3.29
N GLU A 211 -12.51 -16.41 -3.99
CA GLU A 211 -13.86 -16.28 -3.44
C GLU A 211 -14.86 -16.85 -4.43
N ASP A 212 -15.72 -17.74 -3.93
CA ASP A 212 -16.96 -18.13 -4.58
C ASP A 212 -18.12 -17.63 -3.71
N PRO A 213 -18.90 -16.65 -4.18
CA PRO A 213 -20.00 -16.10 -3.40
C PRO A 213 -21.25 -16.99 -3.41
N SER A 214 -21.27 -18.07 -4.21
CA SER A 214 -22.41 -18.97 -4.26
C SER A 214 -22.56 -19.73 -2.94
N ASP A 215 -23.77 -19.74 -2.40
CA ASP A 215 -24.09 -20.52 -1.20
C ASP A 215 -24.34 -21.96 -1.66
N SER A 216 -23.28 -22.76 -1.72
CA SER A 216 -23.40 -24.17 -2.05
C SER A 216 -24.04 -24.90 -0.87
N ALA A 217 -25.37 -25.06 -0.92
CA ALA A 217 -26.16 -25.90 -0.03
C ALA A 217 -26.16 -27.39 -0.45
N TYR A 218 -25.20 -27.81 -1.29
CA TYR A 218 -25.06 -29.18 -1.79
C TYR A 218 -23.72 -29.77 -1.38
#